data_AF-A0A924Y5Y3-F1
#
_entry.id   AF-A0A924Y5Y3-F1
#
_cell.length_a   1.000
_cell.length_b   1.000
_cell.length_c   1.000
_cell.angle_alpha   90.00
_cell.angle_beta   90.00
_cell.angle_gamma   90.00
#
_symmetry.space_group_name_H-M   'P 1'
#
loop_
_entity.id
_entity.type
_entity.pdbx_description
1 polymer ?
#
loop_
_entity_poly.entity_id
_entity_poly.type
_entity_poly.pdbx_seq_one_letter_code
_entity_poly.pdbx_strand_id
1 'polypeptide(L)'
;MAKLIPERAPLGDPFIGAVLQLEGGQQALAQTADRAGADVIVSDAFIVRYGVPYLGKPHLSIVPGMLVLDYGDIFTGEAAWDFLYNRSNLYPRAEVFGYRSDGRDDMIIIRSLDLALPVEVFVYPDEKATTPSAHPKALIATSEAGLPPRLLKYLPRFETVTHWKASLP
;
A
#
# COMPACT_ATOMS: atom_id res chain seq x y z
N MET A 1 -29.82 17.01 -11.88
CA MET A 1 -28.42 16.95 -12.36
C MET A 1 -27.87 15.58 -12.00
N ALA A 2 -27.38 14.80 -12.97
CA ALA A 2 -26.70 13.55 -12.66
C ALA A 2 -25.40 13.88 -11.92
N LYS A 3 -25.17 13.29 -10.74
CA LYS A 3 -23.91 13.41 -10.01
C LYS A 3 -22.85 12.68 -10.83
N LEU A 4 -21.80 13.40 -11.25
CA LEU A 4 -20.70 12.80 -12.00
C LEU A 4 -19.99 11.78 -11.09
N ILE A 5 -19.75 10.56 -11.58
CA ILE A 5 -18.94 9.59 -10.86
C ILE A 5 -17.50 10.10 -10.88
N PRO A 6 -16.84 10.29 -9.71
CA PRO A 6 -15.47 10.78 -9.66
C PRO A 6 -14.50 9.74 -10.24
N GLU A 7 -13.34 10.21 -10.71
CA GLU A 7 -12.26 9.31 -11.08
C GLU A 7 -11.72 8.58 -9.85
N ARG A 8 -11.23 7.35 -10.05
CA ARG A 8 -10.55 6.59 -9.01
C ARG A 8 -9.27 7.32 -8.63
N ALA A 9 -9.06 7.52 -7.34
CA ALA A 9 -7.86 8.14 -6.80
C ALA A 9 -7.28 7.23 -5.71
N PRO A 10 -6.46 6.23 -6.08
CA PRO A 10 -5.77 5.40 -5.11
C PRO A 10 -4.91 6.23 -4.18
N LEU A 11 -4.99 5.93 -2.88
CA LEU A 11 -4.14 6.60 -1.89
C LEU A 11 -2.67 6.27 -2.18
N GLY A 12 -1.84 7.30 -2.28
CA GLY A 12 -0.43 7.14 -2.50
C GLY A 12 0.38 8.26 -1.86
N ASP A 13 1.56 7.91 -1.37
CA ASP A 13 2.54 8.83 -0.82
C ASP A 13 3.79 8.85 -1.72
N PRO A 14 4.27 10.03 -2.15
CA PRO A 14 5.52 10.12 -2.88
C PRO A 14 6.69 9.74 -1.96
N PHE A 15 7.65 9.02 -2.52
CA PHE A 15 8.82 8.57 -1.79
C PHE A 15 10.07 8.72 -2.66
N ILE A 16 11.16 9.19 -2.04
CA ILE A 16 12.48 9.28 -2.67
C ILE A 16 13.43 8.35 -1.93
N GLY A 17 13.97 7.36 -2.63
CA GLY A 17 14.90 6.41 -2.04
C GLY A 17 15.10 5.19 -2.93
N ALA A 18 15.11 4.00 -2.34
CA ALA A 18 15.26 2.75 -3.06
C ALA A 18 14.40 1.64 -2.46
N VAL A 19 14.07 0.65 -3.28
CA VAL A 19 13.61 -0.67 -2.83
C VAL A 19 14.80 -1.61 -2.83
N LEU A 20 15.15 -2.11 -1.65
CA LEU A 20 16.19 -3.10 -1.46
C LEU A 20 15.58 -4.50 -1.44
N GLN A 21 16.29 -5.47 -2.02
CA GLN A 21 15.96 -6.88 -1.98
C GLN A 21 17.11 -7.70 -1.41
N LEU A 22 16.77 -8.54 -0.45
CA LEU A 22 17.71 -9.53 0.11
C LEU A 22 17.64 -10.84 -0.66
N GLU A 23 18.71 -11.62 -0.54
CA GLU A 23 18.72 -13.02 -0.91
C GLU A 23 17.60 -13.74 -0.14
N GLY A 24 16.69 -14.43 -0.86
CA GLY A 24 15.45 -14.98 -0.30
C GLY A 24 14.19 -14.13 -0.56
N GLY A 25 14.32 -13.00 -1.25
CA GLY A 25 13.20 -12.25 -1.82
C GLY A 25 12.53 -11.23 -0.88
N GLN A 26 13.01 -11.09 0.36
CA GLN A 26 12.52 -10.07 1.29
C GLN A 26 12.88 -8.67 0.79
N GLN A 27 11.93 -7.74 0.87
CA GLN A 27 12.07 -6.39 0.33
C GLN A 27 11.88 -5.32 1.41
N ALA A 28 12.61 -4.23 1.31
CA ALA A 28 12.46 -3.06 2.18
C ALA A 28 12.55 -1.76 1.39
N LEU A 29 11.84 -0.74 1.86
CA LEU A 29 12.10 0.64 1.46
C LEU A 29 13.34 1.14 2.18
N ALA A 30 14.22 1.83 1.49
CA ALA A 30 15.38 2.48 2.08
C ALA A 30 15.41 3.95 1.68
N GLN A 31 15.46 4.83 2.68
CA GLN A 31 15.77 6.24 2.47
C GLN A 31 17.30 6.45 2.42
N THR A 32 18.07 5.52 2.97
CA THR A 32 19.53 5.62 3.10
C THR A 32 20.25 5.07 1.86
N ALA A 33 21.45 5.58 1.61
CA ALA A 33 22.33 5.06 0.56
C ALA A 33 23.04 3.75 0.95
N ASP A 34 23.01 3.36 2.23
CA ASP A 34 23.64 2.13 2.67
C ASP A 34 22.76 0.92 2.33
N ARG A 35 23.30 0.06 1.47
CA ARG A 35 22.59 -1.10 0.91
C ARG A 35 23.07 -2.41 1.53
N ALA A 36 24.17 -2.41 2.29
CA ALA A 36 24.79 -3.59 2.93
C ALA A 36 24.65 -4.94 2.16
N GLY A 37 24.93 -4.92 0.85
CA GLY A 37 24.87 -6.10 -0.02
C GLY A 37 23.46 -6.56 -0.41
N ALA A 38 22.46 -5.68 -0.34
CA ALA A 38 21.13 -5.89 -0.90
C ALA A 38 21.06 -5.37 -2.34
N ASP A 39 20.31 -6.06 -3.19
CA ASP A 39 20.05 -5.64 -4.56
C ASP A 39 19.05 -4.50 -4.58
N VAL A 40 19.16 -3.61 -5.57
CA VAL A 40 18.21 -2.51 -5.76
C VAL A 40 17.26 -2.87 -6.90
N ILE A 41 15.96 -2.96 -6.59
CA ILE A 41 14.93 -3.23 -7.60
C ILE A 41 14.44 -1.93 -8.24
N VAL A 42 14.23 -0.90 -7.43
CA VAL A 42 13.71 0.41 -7.83
C VAL A 42 14.48 1.48 -7.08
N SER A 43 14.78 2.61 -7.73
CA SER A 43 15.45 3.76 -7.11
C SER A 43 14.76 5.07 -7.48
N ASP A 44 15.24 6.15 -6.84
CA ASP A 44 14.84 7.53 -7.08
C ASP A 44 13.42 7.82 -6.57
N ALA A 45 12.60 8.51 -7.35
CA ALA A 45 11.25 8.88 -6.99
C ALA A 45 10.24 7.82 -7.45
N PHE A 46 9.34 7.42 -6.55
CA PHE A 46 8.25 6.49 -6.84
C PHE A 46 7.06 6.77 -5.92
N ILE A 47 5.93 6.12 -6.20
CA ILE A 47 4.71 6.22 -5.39
C ILE A 47 4.56 4.98 -4.53
N VAL A 48 4.29 5.18 -3.24
CA VAL A 48 3.95 4.10 -2.33
C VAL A 48 2.45 4.06 -2.10
N ARG A 49 1.82 2.90 -2.27
CA ARG A 49 0.37 2.71 -2.06
C ARG A 49 0.09 1.59 -1.07
N TYR A 50 -1.15 1.58 -0.59
CA TYR A 50 -1.59 0.74 0.52
C TYR A 50 -2.67 -0.22 0.05
N GLY A 51 -2.41 -1.51 0.22
CA GLY A 51 -3.30 -2.59 -0.17
C GLY A 51 -3.96 -3.25 1.03
N VAL A 52 -5.21 -3.68 0.82
CA VAL A 52 -6.00 -4.40 1.80
C VAL A 52 -6.14 -5.86 1.37
N PRO A 53 -5.70 -6.83 2.19
CA PRO A 53 -5.77 -8.25 1.86
C PRO A 53 -7.19 -8.76 1.64
N TYR A 54 -7.31 -9.79 0.80
CA TYR A 54 -8.57 -10.49 0.57
C TYR A 54 -8.80 -11.55 1.64
N LEU A 55 -10.04 -11.63 2.13
CA LEU A 55 -10.45 -12.66 3.06
C LEU A 55 -10.31 -14.04 2.41
N GLY A 56 -9.52 -14.92 3.04
CA GLY A 56 -9.23 -16.26 2.55
C GLY A 56 -8.24 -16.32 1.36
N LYS A 57 -7.71 -15.18 0.90
CA LYS A 57 -6.68 -15.10 -0.16
C LYS A 57 -5.61 -14.09 0.21
N PRO A 58 -4.80 -14.34 1.26
CA PRO A 58 -3.86 -13.34 1.81
C PRO A 58 -2.70 -12.98 0.87
N HIS A 59 -2.53 -13.71 -0.24
CA HIS A 59 -1.56 -13.39 -1.29
C HIS A 59 -2.11 -12.37 -2.31
N LEU A 60 -3.38 -11.98 -2.19
CA LEU A 60 -4.02 -10.94 -3.01
C LEU A 60 -4.47 -9.81 -2.10
N SER A 61 -4.21 -8.59 -2.56
CA SER A 61 -4.67 -7.36 -1.92
C SER A 61 -5.24 -6.43 -2.97
N ILE A 62 -6.23 -5.62 -2.61
CA ILE A 62 -6.68 -4.50 -3.45
C ILE A 62 -6.09 -3.20 -2.93
N VAL A 63 -5.57 -2.38 -3.83
CA VAL A 63 -5.26 -0.98 -3.58
C VAL A 63 -6.52 -0.17 -3.89
N PRO A 64 -7.24 0.34 -2.86
CA PRO A 64 -8.53 1.01 -3.07
C PRO A 64 -8.35 2.32 -3.82
N GLY A 65 -9.10 2.51 -4.90
CA GLY A 65 -9.17 3.78 -5.64
C GLY A 65 -10.48 4.53 -5.45
N MET A 66 -11.57 3.80 -5.16
CA MET A 66 -12.90 4.36 -4.93
C MET A 66 -13.73 3.40 -4.08
N LEU A 67 -14.63 3.95 -3.28
CA LEU A 67 -15.59 3.22 -2.46
C LEU A 67 -17.00 3.76 -2.73
N VAL A 68 -17.96 2.87 -2.95
CA VAL A 68 -19.35 3.21 -3.25
C VAL A 68 -20.27 2.55 -2.23
N LEU A 69 -21.11 3.34 -1.56
CA LEU A 69 -22.12 2.84 -0.63
C LEU A 69 -23.42 2.47 -1.33
N ASP A 70 -24.20 1.60 -0.69
CA ASP A 70 -25.53 1.15 -1.15
C ASP A 70 -26.48 2.32 -1.50
N TYR A 71 -26.31 3.50 -0.87
CA TYR A 71 -27.15 4.68 -1.07
C TYR A 71 -26.53 5.74 -2.00
N GLY A 72 -25.46 5.40 -2.72
CA GLY A 72 -24.89 6.24 -3.78
C GLY A 72 -23.86 7.27 -3.33
N ASP A 73 -23.44 7.25 -2.07
CA ASP A 73 -22.26 8.00 -1.64
C ASP A 73 -20.99 7.35 -2.18
N ILE A 74 -20.09 8.20 -2.68
CA ILE A 74 -18.85 7.78 -3.32
C ILE A 74 -17.69 8.50 -2.64
N PHE A 75 -16.69 7.73 -2.22
CA PHE A 75 -15.45 8.22 -1.61
C PHE A 75 -14.25 7.80 -2.46
N THR A 76 -13.22 8.64 -2.49
CA THR A 76 -11.92 8.36 -3.13
C THR A 76 -10.78 8.81 -2.22
N GLY A 77 -9.54 8.40 -2.52
CA GLY A 77 -8.34 8.81 -1.78
C GLY A 77 -8.44 8.58 -0.27
N GLU A 78 -8.05 9.60 0.50
CA GLU A 78 -8.08 9.59 1.97
C GLU A 78 -9.46 9.28 2.55
N ALA A 79 -10.53 9.79 1.94
CA ALA A 79 -11.89 9.60 2.44
C ALA A 79 -12.33 8.13 2.29
N ALA A 80 -11.95 7.47 1.19
CA ALA A 80 -12.20 6.05 1.01
C ALA A 80 -11.39 5.21 2.02
N TRP A 81 -10.14 5.58 2.25
CA TRP A 81 -9.25 4.90 3.20
C TRP A 81 -9.75 5.02 4.65
N ASP A 82 -10.09 6.24 5.07
CA ASP A 82 -10.67 6.51 6.39
C ASP A 82 -11.97 5.73 6.59
N PHE A 83 -12.85 5.74 5.59
CA PHE A 83 -14.08 4.97 5.65
C PHE A 83 -13.82 3.48 5.84
N LEU A 84 -12.87 2.92 5.08
CA LEU A 84 -12.57 1.48 5.11
C LEU A 84 -12.08 1.00 6.48
N TYR A 85 -11.26 1.79 7.19
CA TYR A 85 -10.71 1.38 8.48
C TYR A 85 -11.53 1.83 9.69
N ASN A 86 -12.32 2.90 9.57
CA ASN A 86 -13.01 3.47 10.71
C ASN A 86 -14.54 3.32 10.67
N ARG A 87 -15.13 3.00 9.52
CA ARG A 87 -16.60 3.04 9.32
C ARG A 87 -17.18 1.85 8.52
N SER A 88 -16.33 0.96 8.03
CA SER A 88 -16.71 -0.12 7.10
C SER A 88 -17.68 -1.15 7.68
N ASN A 89 -17.65 -1.36 8.99
CA ASN A 89 -18.57 -2.24 9.71
C ASN A 89 -20.05 -1.83 9.56
N LEU A 90 -20.34 -0.56 9.28
CA LEU A 90 -21.69 -0.05 9.06
C LEU A 90 -22.24 -0.39 7.66
N TYR A 91 -21.36 -0.68 6.69
CA TYR A 91 -21.72 -0.87 5.28
C TYR A 91 -20.99 -2.07 4.65
N PRO A 92 -21.24 -3.31 5.11
CA PRO A 92 -20.52 -4.50 4.65
C PRO A 92 -20.76 -4.85 3.17
N ARG A 93 -21.78 -4.26 2.55
CA ARG A 93 -22.14 -4.42 1.13
C ARG A 93 -21.56 -3.33 0.22
N ALA A 94 -20.94 -2.30 0.80
CA ALA A 94 -20.29 -1.27 0.01
C ALA A 94 -19.22 -1.88 -0.90
N GLU A 95 -19.10 -1.33 -2.10
CA GLU A 95 -18.19 -1.78 -3.14
C GLU A 95 -16.89 -0.98 -3.06
N VAL A 96 -15.78 -1.68 -3.17
CA VAL A 96 -14.43 -1.14 -3.27
C VAL A 96 -13.94 -1.43 -4.67
N PHE A 97 -13.62 -0.36 -5.39
CA PHE A 97 -13.02 -0.39 -6.72
C PHE A 97 -11.55 -0.03 -6.60
N GLY A 98 -10.70 -0.78 -7.28
CA GLY A 98 -9.26 -0.55 -7.20
C GLY A 98 -8.47 -1.43 -8.13
N TYR A 99 -7.18 -1.51 -7.86
CA TYR A 99 -6.27 -2.40 -8.57
C TYR A 99 -5.76 -3.46 -7.61
N ARG A 100 -5.88 -4.72 -8.03
CA ARG A 100 -5.32 -5.83 -7.29
C ARG A 100 -3.80 -5.78 -7.36
N SER A 101 -3.12 -6.42 -6.40
CA SER A 101 -1.66 -6.49 -6.31
C SER A 101 -0.96 -7.10 -7.54
N ASP A 102 -1.69 -7.73 -8.47
CA ASP A 102 -1.20 -8.21 -9.76
C ASP A 102 -1.52 -7.27 -10.95
N GLY A 103 -2.00 -6.05 -10.67
CA GLY A 103 -2.27 -5.03 -11.69
C GLY A 103 -3.66 -5.03 -12.30
N ARG A 104 -4.50 -6.03 -11.97
CA ARG A 104 -5.84 -6.14 -12.56
C ARG A 104 -6.81 -5.18 -11.88
N ASP A 105 -7.67 -4.55 -12.70
CA ASP A 105 -8.84 -3.84 -12.19
C ASP A 105 -9.76 -4.84 -11.48
N ASP A 106 -10.21 -4.47 -10.28
CA ASP A 106 -11.08 -5.32 -9.47
C ASP A 106 -12.17 -4.49 -8.76
N MET A 107 -13.29 -5.14 -8.52
CA MET A 107 -14.43 -4.63 -7.76
C MET A 107 -14.83 -5.69 -6.75
N ILE A 108 -14.74 -5.34 -5.47
CA ILE A 108 -14.98 -6.26 -4.36
C ILE A 108 -15.82 -5.60 -3.28
N ILE A 109 -16.66 -6.36 -2.61
CA ILE A 109 -17.43 -5.86 -1.46
C ILE A 109 -16.57 -5.88 -0.19
N ILE A 110 -16.79 -4.91 0.70
CA ILE A 110 -16.01 -4.75 1.95
C ILE A 110 -15.91 -6.05 2.75
N ARG A 111 -16.99 -6.84 2.88
CA ARG A 111 -16.98 -8.09 3.66
C ARG A 111 -16.05 -9.18 3.10
N SER A 112 -15.54 -9.01 1.88
CA SER A 112 -14.57 -9.93 1.27
C SER A 112 -13.12 -9.46 1.46
N LEU A 113 -12.90 -8.36 2.17
CA LEU A 113 -11.60 -7.89 2.61
C LEU A 113 -11.30 -8.37 4.04
N ASP A 114 -10.04 -8.68 4.30
CA ASP A 114 -9.56 -9.02 5.63
C ASP A 114 -8.92 -7.79 6.28
N LEU A 115 -9.75 -6.99 6.95
CA LEU A 115 -9.31 -5.79 7.66
C LEU A 115 -8.58 -6.09 8.98
N ALA A 116 -8.53 -7.37 9.40
CA ALA A 116 -7.77 -7.79 10.57
C ALA A 116 -6.30 -8.08 10.24
N LEU A 117 -5.99 -8.36 8.96
CA LEU A 117 -4.61 -8.50 8.51
C LEU A 117 -3.92 -7.14 8.36
N PRO A 118 -2.59 -7.10 8.53
CA PRO A 118 -1.81 -5.89 8.29
C PRO A 118 -2.01 -5.36 6.87
N VAL A 119 -2.00 -4.04 6.77
CA VAL A 119 -1.98 -3.34 5.48
C VAL A 119 -0.71 -3.69 4.73
N GLU A 120 -0.86 -4.00 3.45
CA GLU A 120 0.26 -4.26 2.57
C GLU A 120 0.75 -2.96 1.93
N VAL A 121 2.05 -2.84 1.74
CA VAL A 121 2.67 -1.66 1.16
C VAL A 121 3.28 -2.02 -0.17
N PHE A 122 2.91 -1.28 -1.22
CA PHE A 122 3.29 -1.54 -2.59
C PHE A 122 3.97 -0.33 -3.20
N VAL A 123 4.96 -0.57 -4.05
CA VAL A 123 5.68 0.49 -4.77
C VAL A 123 5.24 0.51 -6.21
N TYR A 124 4.96 1.70 -6.72
CA TYR A 124 4.52 1.98 -8.08
C TYR A 124 5.50 2.97 -8.73
N PRO A 125 5.84 2.80 -10.01
CA PRO A 125 6.78 3.69 -10.68
C PRO A 125 6.25 5.14 -10.79
N ASP A 126 4.93 5.31 -10.89
CA ASP A 126 4.27 6.61 -10.94
C ASP A 126 2.80 6.53 -10.47
N GLU A 127 2.11 7.67 -10.47
CA GLU A 127 0.70 7.79 -10.04
C GLU A 127 -0.31 7.11 -10.98
N LYS A 128 0.07 6.79 -12.23
CA LYS A 128 -0.82 6.18 -13.22
C LYS A 128 -0.67 4.66 -13.27
N ALA A 129 0.45 4.14 -12.76
CA ALA A 129 0.69 2.71 -12.73
C ALA A 129 -0.38 1.98 -11.90
N THR A 130 -0.83 0.85 -12.43
CA THR A 130 -1.81 -0.04 -11.80
C THR A 130 -1.18 -1.32 -11.27
N THR A 131 0.02 -1.66 -11.74
CA THR A 131 0.79 -2.84 -11.30
C THR A 131 1.93 -2.38 -10.40
N PRO A 132 2.11 -2.98 -9.21
CA PRO A 132 3.23 -2.65 -8.34
C PRO A 132 4.54 -3.23 -8.88
N SER A 133 5.62 -2.47 -8.75
CA SER A 133 7.00 -2.90 -9.02
C SER A 133 7.60 -3.69 -7.87
N ALA A 134 7.15 -3.45 -6.64
CA ALA A 134 7.67 -4.11 -5.44
C ALA A 134 6.66 -4.13 -4.29
N HIS A 135 6.94 -4.98 -3.31
CA HIS A 135 6.15 -5.22 -2.11
C HIS A 135 7.04 -5.22 -0.86
N PRO A 136 7.53 -4.04 -0.43
CA PRO A 136 8.36 -3.91 0.76
C PRO A 136 7.61 -4.32 2.04
N LYS A 137 8.31 -5.01 2.94
CA LYS A 137 7.82 -5.43 4.27
C LYS A 137 8.51 -4.72 5.43
N ALA A 138 9.49 -3.86 5.14
CA ALA A 138 10.19 -3.05 6.13
C ALA A 138 10.60 -1.68 5.58
N LEU A 139 10.94 -0.76 6.47
CA LEU A 139 11.47 0.56 6.17
C LEU A 139 12.84 0.74 6.83
N ILE A 140 13.83 1.15 6.05
CA ILE A 140 15.21 1.42 6.49
C ILE A 140 15.44 2.93 6.45
N ALA A 141 15.47 3.54 7.62
CA ALA A 141 15.66 4.97 7.78
C ALA A 141 16.22 5.29 9.17
N THR A 142 17.29 6.09 9.20
CA THR A 142 17.93 6.57 10.44
C THR A 142 17.11 7.65 11.16
N SER A 143 16.20 8.31 10.46
CA SER A 143 15.32 9.36 10.99
C SER A 143 13.91 9.23 10.42
N GLU A 144 12.92 9.76 11.14
CA GLU A 144 11.52 9.87 10.69
C GLU A 144 11.27 11.15 9.88
N ALA A 145 12.24 12.07 9.86
CA ALA A 145 12.12 13.34 9.16
C ALA A 145 11.90 13.14 7.66
N GLY A 146 10.79 13.70 7.15
CA GLY A 146 10.43 13.63 5.73
C GLY A 146 9.78 12.31 5.29
N LEU A 147 9.53 11.38 6.22
CA LEU A 147 8.82 10.14 5.90
C LEU A 147 7.29 10.32 6.00
N PRO A 148 6.52 9.78 5.04
CA PRO A 148 5.07 9.72 5.13
C PRO A 148 4.60 9.02 6.43
N PRO A 149 3.72 9.64 7.23
CA PRO A 149 3.24 9.05 8.49
C PRO A 149 2.59 7.66 8.32
N ARG A 150 1.93 7.41 7.19
CA ARG A 150 1.37 6.10 6.87
C ARG A 150 2.41 5.01 6.73
N LEU A 151 3.59 5.32 6.19
CA LEU A 151 4.65 4.33 6.10
C LEU A 151 5.13 3.91 7.48
N LEU A 152 5.29 4.86 8.40
CA LEU A 152 5.66 4.58 9.79
C LEU A 152 4.58 3.77 10.53
N LYS A 153 3.30 3.91 10.12
CA LYS A 153 2.19 3.13 10.66
C LYS A 153 2.17 1.68 10.17
N TYR A 154 2.52 1.45 8.90
CA TYR A 154 2.31 0.15 8.24
C TYR A 154 3.58 -0.67 8.02
N LEU A 155 4.77 -0.07 8.11
CA LEU A 155 6.04 -0.78 8.00
C LEU A 155 6.84 -0.70 9.31
N PRO A 156 7.44 -1.81 9.77
CA PRO A 156 8.44 -1.77 10.83
C PRO A 156 9.67 -0.99 10.33
N ARG A 157 10.15 -0.04 11.15
CA ARG A 157 11.33 0.77 10.87
C ARG A 157 12.58 0.16 11.48
N PHE A 158 13.65 0.12 10.70
CA PHE A 158 15.00 -0.24 11.11
C PHE A 158 15.97 0.86 10.72
N GLU A 159 17.04 1.03 11.49
CA GLU A 159 18.06 2.05 11.18
C GLU A 159 18.97 1.62 10.03
N THR A 160 19.25 0.33 9.90
CA THR A 160 20.19 -0.23 8.92
C THR A 160 19.68 -1.54 8.32
N VAL A 161 20.19 -1.88 7.13
CA VAL A 161 19.95 -3.19 6.49
C VAL A 161 20.43 -4.33 7.38
N THR A 162 21.55 -4.16 8.09
CA THR A 162 22.09 -5.19 9.00
C THR A 162 21.15 -5.45 10.17
N HIS A 163 20.59 -4.41 10.78
CA HIS A 163 19.61 -4.56 11.86
C HIS A 163 18.35 -5.27 11.35
N TRP A 164 17.86 -4.89 10.17
CA TRP A 164 16.73 -5.58 9.55
C TRP A 164 17.03 -7.06 9.27
N LYS A 165 18.18 -7.38 8.65
CA LYS A 165 18.62 -8.78 8.41
C LYS A 165 18.63 -9.63 9.68
N ALA A 166 19.12 -9.07 10.79
CA ALA A 166 19.16 -9.77 12.07
C ALA A 166 17.78 -10.00 12.70
N SER A 167 16.75 -9.27 12.27
CA SER A 167 15.36 -9.43 12.75
C SER A 167 14.54 -10.45 11.96
N LEU A 168 15.05 -10.91 10.82
CA LEU A 168 14.37 -11.91 10.01
C LEU A 168 14.48 -13.29 10.66
N PRO A 169 13.42 -14.12 10.58
CA PRO A 169 13.39 -15.47 11.14
C PRO A 169 14.29 -16.46 10.40
#